data_AF-A0A7R9LYN7-F1
#
_entry.id   AF-A0A7R9LYN7-F1
#
_cell.length_a   1.000
_cell.length_b   1.000
_cell.length_c   1.000
_cell.angle_alpha   90.00
_cell.angle_beta   90.00
_cell.angle_gamma   90.00
#
_symmetry.space_group_name_H-M   'P 1'
#
loop_
_entity.id
_entity.type
_entity.pdbx_description
1 polymer ?
#
loop_
_entity_poly.entity_id
_entity_poly.type
_entity_poly.pdbx_seq_one_letter_code
_entity_poly.pdbx_strand_id
1 'polypeptide(L)'
;MSNKTNRTLFQVLNNCRTLSGQRLLAQLIRQPLTDINKIEERLDIIEYFVKNYDIRQDLSEIYLKKVPDLSRIYKKLHSKRATLQDCYRIYLMTKILPNFENCLIRDESDECLAMKQNFSDKLRVICAELSKLSKALEGVIDEERIESNGEFWIKADYDDDLKELRKRLDRFEEEANAVYKAVDREITKEQKEDKS
;
A
#
# COMPACT_ATOMS: atom_id res chain seq x y z
N MET A 1 22.84 -21.92 30.01
CA MET A 1 23.37 -22.18 28.65
C MET A 1 23.18 -20.92 27.83
N SER A 2 24.26 -20.21 27.50
CA SER A 2 24.22 -18.94 26.76
C SER A 2 24.03 -19.24 25.26
N ASN A 3 22.86 -18.89 24.71
CA ASN A 3 22.59 -19.00 23.29
C ASN A 3 23.42 -17.93 22.54
N LYS A 4 24.65 -18.28 22.15
CA LYS A 4 25.46 -17.51 21.20
C LYS A 4 24.78 -17.59 19.83
N THR A 5 23.78 -16.74 19.62
CA THR A 5 23.20 -16.53 18.29
C THR A 5 24.26 -15.81 17.46
N ASN A 6 24.91 -16.51 16.53
CA ASN A 6 25.81 -15.91 15.56
C ASN A 6 24.99 -15.01 14.63
N ARG A 7 24.76 -13.77 15.05
CA ARG A 7 24.05 -12.78 14.24
C ARG A 7 24.97 -12.26 13.16
N THR A 8 24.52 -12.29 11.92
CA THR A 8 25.26 -11.67 10.81
C THR A 8 25.16 -10.15 10.90
N LEU A 9 26.11 -9.42 10.31
CA LEU A 9 26.05 -7.95 10.23
C LEU A 9 24.72 -7.47 9.64
N PHE A 10 24.24 -8.16 8.61
CA PHE A 10 22.94 -7.88 8.00
C PHE A 10 21.80 -8.01 9.01
N GLN A 11 21.77 -9.06 9.84
CA GLN A 11 20.72 -9.24 10.85
C GLN A 11 20.73 -8.16 11.94
N VAL A 12 21.91 -7.58 12.23
CA VAL A 12 22.02 -6.49 13.21
C VAL A 12 21.57 -5.16 12.63
N LEU A 13 21.96 -4.84 11.39
CA LEU A 13 21.66 -3.56 10.76
C LEU A 13 20.27 -3.49 10.13
N ASN A 14 19.70 -4.63 9.74
CA ASN A 14 18.45 -4.65 9.00
C ASN A 14 17.22 -4.39 9.87
N ASN A 15 16.85 -3.11 9.96
CA ASN A 15 15.58 -2.64 10.50
C ASN A 15 14.69 -2.02 9.41
N CYS A 16 14.95 -2.34 8.14
CA CYS A 16 14.19 -1.79 7.02
C CYS A 16 12.73 -2.28 7.04
N ARG A 17 11.81 -1.34 6.84
CA ARG A 17 10.36 -1.57 6.89
C ARG A 17 9.77 -2.07 5.56
N THR A 18 10.51 -1.93 4.46
CA THR A 18 10.09 -2.36 3.12
C THR A 18 11.03 -3.45 2.60
N LEU A 19 10.50 -4.37 1.78
CA LEU A 19 11.32 -5.41 1.12
C LEU A 19 12.36 -4.81 0.18
N SER A 20 12.04 -3.70 -0.50
CA SER A 20 12.99 -2.96 -1.33
C SER A 20 14.16 -2.43 -0.51
N GLY A 21 13.90 -1.86 0.68
CA GLY A 21 14.93 -1.40 1.61
C GLY A 21 15.82 -2.54 2.11
N GLN A 22 15.23 -3.69 2.47
CA GLN A 22 15.99 -4.87 2.90
C GLN A 22 16.93 -5.38 1.79
N ARG A 23 16.45 -5.44 0.55
CA ARG A 23 17.26 -5.82 -0.62
C ARG A 23 18.40 -4.82 -0.86
N LEU A 24 18.10 -3.52 -0.79
CA LEU A 24 19.10 -2.46 -0.95
C LEU A 24 20.18 -2.54 0.13
N LEU A 25 19.82 -2.68 1.40
CA LEU A 25 20.79 -2.82 2.49
C LEU A 25 21.71 -4.04 2.30
N ALA A 26 21.13 -5.18 1.90
CA ALA A 26 21.92 -6.38 1.62
C ALA A 26 22.90 -6.20 0.44
N GLN A 27 22.55 -5.34 -0.53
CA GLN A 27 23.44 -4.96 -1.62
C GLN A 27 24.54 -4.01 -1.12
N LEU A 28 24.19 -2.98 -0.34
CA LEU A 28 25.16 -2.00 0.18
C LEU A 28 26.24 -2.65 1.06
N ILE A 29 25.88 -3.65 1.86
CA ILE A 29 26.86 -4.41 2.66
C ILE A 29 27.83 -5.21 1.77
N ARG A 30 27.35 -5.72 0.63
CA ARG A 30 28.17 -6.48 -0.34
C ARG A 30 29.00 -5.60 -1.26
N GLN A 31 28.58 -4.35 -1.45
CA GLN A 31 29.16 -3.40 -2.39
C GLN A 31 29.44 -2.08 -1.67
N PRO A 32 30.53 -2.03 -0.87
CA PRO A 32 30.90 -0.80 -0.19
C PRO A 32 31.25 0.29 -1.20
N LEU A 33 30.90 1.54 -0.85
CA LEU A 33 31.29 2.70 -1.64
C LEU A 33 32.79 2.94 -1.51
N THR A 34 33.42 3.35 -2.61
CA THR A 34 34.83 3.76 -2.66
C THR A 34 35.01 5.25 -2.97
N ASP A 35 33.93 5.92 -3.35
CA ASP A 35 33.89 7.34 -3.69
C ASP A 35 33.56 8.15 -2.43
N ILE A 36 34.49 9.03 -2.03
CA ILE A 36 34.38 9.80 -0.80
C ILE A 36 33.15 10.71 -0.77
N ASN A 37 32.82 11.33 -1.91
CA ASN A 37 31.68 12.25 -1.98
C ASN A 37 30.35 11.51 -1.75
N LYS A 38 30.23 10.28 -2.27
CA LYS A 38 29.04 9.44 -2.06
C LYS A 38 28.94 8.89 -0.64
N ILE A 39 30.08 8.70 0.01
CA ILE A 39 30.12 8.29 1.42
C ILE A 39 29.65 9.44 2.30
N GLU A 40 30.20 10.64 2.11
CA GLU A 40 29.83 11.86 2.83
C GLU A 40 28.34 12.19 2.63
N GLU A 41 27.86 12.20 1.38
CA GLU A 41 26.43 12.42 1.07
C GLU A 41 25.50 11.44 1.82
N ARG A 42 25.89 10.16 1.92
CA ARG A 42 25.13 9.17 2.68
C ARG A 42 25.18 9.42 4.18
N LEU A 43 26.35 9.83 4.69
CA LEU A 43 26.51 10.15 6.11
C LEU A 43 25.69 11.38 6.48
N ASP A 44 25.63 12.41 5.63
CA ASP A 44 24.80 13.60 5.83
C ASP A 44 23.31 13.23 5.95
N ILE A 45 22.83 12.34 5.07
CA ILE A 45 21.45 11.83 5.12
C ILE A 45 21.19 11.07 6.42
N ILE A 46 22.13 10.23 6.85
CA ILE A 46 22.00 9.48 8.11
C ILE A 46 21.98 10.44 9.29
N GLU A 47 22.90 11.41 9.32
CA GLU A 47 23.01 12.39 10.39
C GLU A 47 21.73 13.23 10.52
N TYR A 48 21.13 13.63 9.40
CA TYR A 48 19.82 14.28 9.37
C TYR A 48 18.76 13.44 10.09
N PHE A 49 18.62 12.16 9.74
CA PHE A 49 17.63 11.28 10.41
C PHE A 49 18.01 10.97 11.86
N VAL A 50 19.29 11.00 12.23
CA VAL A 50 19.74 10.83 13.62
C VAL A 50 19.30 12.01 14.48
N LYS A 51 19.53 13.24 14.00
CA LYS A 51 19.12 14.49 14.64
C LYS A 51 17.60 14.62 14.71
N ASN A 52 16.91 14.26 13.64
CA ASN A 52 15.45 14.38 13.52
C ASN A 52 14.74 13.06 13.86
N TYR A 53 14.75 12.74 15.16
CA TYR A 53 14.14 11.52 15.72
C TYR A 53 12.66 11.37 15.34
N ASP A 54 11.87 12.43 15.48
CA ASP A 54 10.41 12.38 15.25
C ASP A 54 10.09 12.03 13.79
N ILE A 55 10.78 12.66 12.84
CA ILE A 55 10.65 12.37 11.41
C ILE A 55 11.01 10.91 11.14
N ARG A 56 12.14 10.44 11.69
CA ARG A 56 12.58 9.05 11.52
C ARG A 56 11.55 8.07 12.08
N GLN A 57 10.95 8.36 13.23
CA GLN A 57 9.94 7.51 13.85
C GLN A 57 8.65 7.48 13.02
N ASP A 58 8.15 8.64 12.60
CA ASP A 58 6.95 8.74 11.76
C ASP A 58 7.12 7.99 10.44
N LEU A 59 8.25 8.22 9.75
CA LEU A 59 8.58 7.51 8.51
C LEU A 59 8.66 5.99 8.72
N SER A 60 9.37 5.53 9.75
CA SER A 60 9.53 4.10 10.03
C SER A 60 8.21 3.43 10.42
N GLU A 61 7.48 4.01 11.37
CA GLU A 61 6.38 3.32 12.03
C GLU A 61 5.03 3.54 11.36
N ILE A 62 4.83 4.69 10.71
CA ILE A 62 3.53 5.08 10.12
C ILE A 62 3.55 4.87 8.62
N TYR A 63 4.54 5.42 7.92
CA TYR A 63 4.48 5.54 6.48
C TYR A 63 5.15 4.39 5.71
N LEU A 64 6.41 4.05 6.01
CA LEU A 64 7.16 3.03 5.26
C LEU A 64 6.55 1.63 5.37
N LYS A 65 5.88 1.30 6.48
CA LYS A 65 5.15 0.02 6.62
C LYS A 65 4.00 -0.13 5.65
N LYS A 66 3.42 0.98 5.20
CA LYS A 66 2.28 1.02 4.28
C LYS A 66 2.72 1.02 2.81
N VAL A 67 4.01 1.14 2.53
CA VAL A 67 4.55 1.09 1.17
C VAL A 67 4.63 -0.37 0.72
N PRO A 68 3.89 -0.78 -0.33
CA PRO A 68 3.95 -2.15 -0.84
C PRO A 68 5.27 -2.42 -1.59
N ASP A 69 5.54 -3.68 -1.92
CA ASP A 69 6.66 -4.04 -2.81
C ASP A 69 6.35 -3.61 -4.25
N LEU A 70 6.65 -2.35 -4.55
CA LEU A 70 6.40 -1.72 -5.85
C LEU A 70 7.12 -2.45 -6.98
N SER A 71 8.31 -3.00 -6.75
CA SER A 71 9.04 -3.77 -7.78
C SER A 71 8.28 -5.03 -8.17
N ARG A 72 7.61 -5.69 -7.21
CA ARG A 72 6.76 -6.85 -7.49
C ARG A 72 5.49 -6.46 -8.24
N ILE A 73 4.83 -5.38 -7.83
CA ILE A 73 3.62 -4.89 -8.48
C ILE A 73 3.91 -4.43 -9.92
N TYR A 74 5.01 -3.70 -10.12
CA TYR A 74 5.49 -3.28 -11.44
C TYR A 74 5.69 -4.46 -12.39
N LYS A 75 6.33 -5.54 -11.94
CA LYS A 75 6.50 -6.76 -12.76
C LYS A 75 5.15 -7.37 -13.18
N LYS A 76 4.16 -7.36 -12.30
CA LYS A 76 2.80 -7.85 -12.63
C LYS A 76 2.10 -6.94 -13.63
N LEU A 77 2.18 -5.63 -13.45
CA LEU A 77 1.62 -4.63 -14.37
C LEU A 77 2.24 -4.79 -15.76
N HIS A 78 3.57 -4.85 -15.83
CA HIS A 78 4.29 -5.00 -17.09
C HIS A 78 3.95 -6.32 -17.81
N SER A 79 3.74 -7.39 -17.06
CA SER A 79 3.31 -8.69 -17.61
C SER A 79 1.80 -8.81 -17.85
N LYS A 80 1.01 -7.74 -17.65
CA LYS A 80 -0.46 -7.73 -17.76
C LYS A 80 -1.16 -8.77 -16.87
N ARG A 81 -0.55 -9.11 -15.73
CA ARG A 81 -1.07 -10.06 -14.71
C ARG A 81 -1.39 -9.38 -13.39
N ALA A 82 -1.46 -8.05 -13.39
CA ALA A 82 -1.87 -7.29 -12.21
C ALA A 82 -3.37 -7.48 -11.97
N THR A 83 -3.74 -7.70 -10.72
CA THR A 83 -5.15 -7.78 -10.31
C THR A 83 -5.64 -6.42 -9.80
N LEU A 84 -6.96 -6.26 -9.65
CA LEU A 84 -7.53 -5.04 -9.06
C LEU A 84 -7.02 -4.80 -7.63
N GLN A 85 -6.74 -5.87 -6.89
CA GLN A 85 -6.08 -5.78 -5.59
C GLN A 85 -4.68 -5.15 -5.67
N ASP A 86 -3.89 -5.46 -6.69
CA ASP A 86 -2.58 -4.83 -6.89
C ASP A 86 -2.74 -3.33 -7.18
N CYS A 87 -3.75 -2.95 -7.98
CA CYS A 87 -4.09 -1.54 -8.24
C CYS A 87 -4.57 -0.82 -6.97
N TYR A 88 -5.40 -1.45 -6.16
CA TYR A 88 -5.87 -0.91 -4.89
C TYR A 88 -4.72 -0.67 -3.89
N ARG A 89 -3.72 -1.56 -3.86
CA ARG A 89 -2.52 -1.34 -3.04
C ARG A 89 -1.71 -0.13 -3.48
N ILE A 90 -1.62 0.12 -4.80
CA ILE A 90 -1.02 1.35 -5.31
C ILE A 90 -1.86 2.56 -4.87
N TYR A 91 -3.18 2.48 -5.02
CA TYR A 91 -4.10 3.55 -4.62
C TYR A 91 -3.98 3.90 -3.12
N LEU A 92 -3.91 2.92 -2.23
CA LEU A 92 -3.65 3.17 -0.81
C LEU A 92 -2.29 3.83 -0.57
N MET A 93 -1.26 3.42 -1.33
CA MET A 93 0.05 4.07 -1.27
C MET A 93 -0.01 5.52 -1.78
N THR A 94 -0.79 5.82 -2.82
CA THR A 94 -0.93 7.21 -3.29
C THR A 94 -1.66 8.09 -2.28
N LYS A 95 -2.62 7.56 -1.51
CA LYS A 95 -3.27 8.29 -0.41
C LYS A 95 -2.31 8.69 0.72
N ILE A 96 -1.33 7.85 1.05
CA ILE A 96 -0.38 8.16 2.14
C ILE A 96 0.76 9.10 1.71
N LEU A 97 1.01 9.19 0.40
CA LEU A 97 2.20 9.83 -0.14
C LEU A 97 2.29 11.35 0.14
N PRO A 98 1.18 12.13 0.11
CA PRO A 98 1.22 13.54 0.51
C PRO A 98 1.65 13.75 1.98
N ASN A 99 1.18 12.89 2.88
CA ASN A 99 1.57 12.95 4.30
C ASN A 99 3.02 12.52 4.51
N PHE A 100 3.49 11.55 3.71
CA PHE A 100 4.90 11.16 3.66
C PHE A 100 5.78 12.35 3.24
N GLU A 101 5.40 13.07 2.18
CA GLU A 101 6.13 14.25 1.69
C GLU A 101 6.13 15.36 2.75
N ASN A 102 4.98 15.69 3.34
CA ASN A 102 4.88 16.71 4.38
C ASN A 102 5.72 16.38 5.61
N CYS A 103 5.82 15.10 5.99
CA CYS A 103 6.66 14.65 7.10
C CYS A 103 8.15 14.96 6.85
N LEU A 104 8.62 14.82 5.60
CA LEU A 104 9.98 15.14 5.21
C LEU A 104 10.25 16.64 5.06
N ILE A 105 9.22 17.43 4.74
CA ILE A 105 9.34 18.90 4.56
C ILE A 105 9.18 19.64 5.90
N ARG A 106 8.60 19.02 6.93
CA ARG A 106 8.24 19.64 8.22
C ARG A 106 9.39 20.36 8.93
N ASP A 107 10.62 20.06 8.56
CA ASP A 107 11.80 20.76 9.03
C ASP A 107 12.31 21.69 7.91
N GLU A 108 11.89 22.96 7.97
CA GLU A 108 12.43 24.05 7.14
C GLU A 108 13.87 24.43 7.56
N SER A 109 14.50 23.70 8.48
CA SER A 109 15.94 23.84 8.69
C SER A 109 16.66 23.42 7.40
N ASP A 110 17.08 24.43 6.65
CA ASP A 110 17.73 24.42 5.35
C ASP A 110 19.03 23.59 5.26
N GLU A 111 19.36 22.78 6.25
CA GLU A 111 20.73 22.40 6.55
C GLU A 111 21.24 21.20 5.74
N CYS A 112 20.36 20.31 5.26
CA CYS A 112 20.78 19.14 4.49
C CYS A 112 20.39 19.23 3.00
N LEU A 113 21.30 19.77 2.19
CA LEU A 113 21.16 19.81 0.73
C LEU A 113 20.97 18.40 0.14
N ALA A 114 21.70 17.41 0.67
CA ALA A 114 21.60 16.02 0.26
C ALA A 114 20.17 15.47 0.44
N MET A 115 19.45 15.86 1.50
CA MET A 115 18.06 15.46 1.72
C MET A 115 17.11 16.06 0.69
N LYS A 116 17.24 17.36 0.40
CA LYS A 116 16.41 18.04 -0.60
C LYS A 116 16.57 17.42 -1.97
N GLN A 117 17.82 17.30 -2.44
CA GLN A 117 18.13 16.80 -3.77
C GLN A 117 17.85 15.31 -3.95
N ASN A 118 18.08 14.48 -2.92
CA ASN A 118 17.90 13.03 -3.04
C ASN A 118 16.50 12.54 -2.70
N PHE A 119 15.75 13.26 -1.87
CA PHE A 119 14.43 12.82 -1.42
C PHE A 119 13.34 13.84 -1.74
N SER A 120 13.37 15.04 -1.14
CA SER A 120 12.22 15.95 -1.17
C SER A 120 11.84 16.37 -2.60
N ASP A 121 12.80 16.78 -3.43
CA ASP A 121 12.53 17.23 -4.80
C ASP A 121 12.03 16.07 -5.68
N LYS A 122 12.66 14.90 -5.56
CA LYS A 122 12.27 13.70 -6.31
C LYS A 122 10.89 13.21 -5.88
N LEU A 123 10.61 13.21 -4.58
CA LEU A 123 9.32 12.79 -4.04
C LEU A 123 8.22 13.74 -4.48
N ARG A 124 8.44 15.06 -4.47
CA ARG A 124 7.46 16.05 -4.93
C ARG A 124 7.02 15.80 -6.37
N VAL A 125 7.97 15.51 -7.26
CA VAL A 125 7.67 15.16 -8.66
C VAL A 125 6.84 13.88 -8.74
N ILE A 126 7.25 12.83 -8.02
CA ILE A 126 6.53 11.55 -7.98
C ILE A 126 5.11 11.71 -7.40
N CYS A 127 4.94 12.49 -6.33
CA CYS A 127 3.64 12.82 -5.74
C CYS A 127 2.72 13.46 -6.77
N ALA A 128 3.23 14.43 -7.52
CA ALA A 128 2.46 15.13 -8.54
C ALA A 128 2.01 14.18 -9.67
N GLU A 129 2.90 13.30 -10.14
CA GLU A 129 2.56 12.30 -11.16
C GLU A 129 1.55 11.26 -10.65
N LEU A 130 1.78 10.71 -9.46
CA LEU A 130 0.91 9.70 -8.86
C LEU A 130 -0.44 10.25 -8.43
N SER A 131 -0.56 11.56 -8.18
CA SER A 131 -1.85 12.19 -7.87
C SER A 131 -2.86 12.03 -8.99
N LYS A 132 -2.41 12.06 -10.25
CA LYS A 132 -3.26 11.86 -11.44
C LYS A 132 -3.79 10.43 -11.49
N LEU A 133 -2.90 9.46 -11.22
CA LEU A 133 -3.27 8.05 -11.13
C LEU A 133 -4.21 7.77 -9.96
N SER A 134 -3.99 8.42 -8.81
CA SER A 134 -4.86 8.32 -7.64
C SER A 134 -6.29 8.74 -7.97
N LYS A 135 -6.48 9.88 -8.63
CA LYS A 135 -7.79 10.37 -9.06
C LYS A 135 -8.47 9.44 -10.06
N ALA A 136 -7.71 8.88 -11.00
CA ALA A 136 -8.24 7.91 -11.96
C ALA A 136 -8.72 6.63 -11.26
N LEU A 137 -7.93 6.10 -10.31
CA LEU A 137 -8.29 4.90 -9.55
C LEU A 137 -9.47 5.13 -8.59
N GLU A 138 -9.61 6.32 -8.02
CA GLU A 138 -10.73 6.70 -7.16
C GLU A 138 -12.08 6.68 -7.90
N GLY A 139 -12.08 7.04 -9.19
CA GLY A 139 -13.27 6.95 -10.04
C GLY A 139 -13.63 5.52 -10.47
N VAL A 140 -12.66 4.59 -10.42
CA VAL A 140 -12.81 3.22 -10.92
C VAL A 140 -13.09 2.23 -9.79
N ILE A 141 -12.42 2.36 -8.65
CA ILE A 141 -12.46 1.37 -7.56
C ILE A 141 -13.61 1.68 -6.61
N ASP A 142 -14.40 0.65 -6.27
CA ASP A 142 -15.43 0.70 -5.24
C ASP A 142 -14.81 0.45 -3.86
N GLU A 143 -14.52 1.52 -3.11
CA GLU A 143 -13.90 1.45 -1.78
C GLU A 143 -14.88 0.92 -0.70
N GLU A 144 -16.16 1.25 -0.81
CA GLU A 144 -17.18 0.86 0.18
C GLU A 144 -17.31 -0.66 0.26
N ARG A 145 -17.33 -1.35 -0.88
CA ARG A 145 -17.39 -2.82 -0.92
C ARG A 145 -16.10 -3.51 -0.48
N ILE A 146 -14.95 -2.89 -0.73
CA ILE A 146 -13.67 -3.41 -0.25
C ILE A 146 -13.65 -3.36 1.28
N GLU A 147 -14.14 -2.29 1.89
CA GLU A 147 -14.21 -2.14 3.34
C GLU A 147 -15.27 -3.04 3.99
N SER A 148 -16.43 -3.21 3.35
CA SER A 148 -17.54 -3.98 3.93
C SER A 148 -17.30 -5.50 3.86
N ASN A 149 -16.91 -6.01 2.70
CA ASN A 149 -16.90 -7.45 2.41
C ASN A 149 -15.53 -7.96 1.95
N GLY A 150 -14.53 -7.08 1.76
CA GLY A 150 -13.21 -7.45 1.25
C GLY A 150 -13.17 -7.72 -0.25
N GLU A 151 -14.22 -7.33 -0.98
CA GLU A 151 -14.37 -7.61 -2.41
C GLU A 151 -13.84 -6.46 -3.27
N PHE A 152 -12.95 -6.77 -4.22
CA PHE A 152 -12.36 -5.78 -5.12
C PHE A 152 -13.23 -5.63 -6.37
N TRP A 153 -14.04 -4.56 -6.43
CA TRP A 153 -14.97 -4.30 -7.54
C TRP A 153 -14.69 -2.97 -8.23
N ILE A 154 -15.15 -2.88 -9.48
CA ILE A 154 -15.18 -1.65 -10.25
C ILE A 154 -16.53 -0.98 -9.99
N LYS A 155 -16.53 0.35 -9.81
CA LYS A 155 -17.75 1.14 -9.67
C LYS A 155 -18.66 0.93 -10.88
N ALA A 156 -19.93 0.61 -10.64
CA ALA A 156 -20.90 0.41 -11.70
C ALA A 156 -21.16 1.70 -12.51
N ASP A 157 -20.88 2.88 -11.95
CA ASP A 157 -21.00 4.17 -12.63
C ASP A 157 -19.83 4.49 -13.57
N TYR A 158 -18.82 3.62 -13.64
CA TYR A 158 -17.69 3.80 -14.55
C TYR A 158 -18.09 3.63 -16.02
N ASP A 159 -19.05 2.74 -16.29
CA ASP A 159 -19.45 2.35 -17.64
C ASP A 159 -20.95 1.99 -17.69
N ASP A 160 -21.64 2.42 -18.75
CA ASP A 160 -23.09 2.24 -18.88
C ASP A 160 -23.49 0.76 -18.98
N ASP A 161 -22.67 -0.09 -19.61
CA ASP A 161 -22.92 -1.53 -19.71
C ASP A 161 -22.76 -2.19 -18.33
N LEU A 162 -21.75 -1.78 -17.56
CA LEU A 162 -21.57 -2.25 -16.18
C LEU A 162 -22.75 -1.86 -15.29
N LYS A 163 -23.30 -0.66 -15.48
CA LYS A 163 -24.47 -0.18 -14.77
C LYS A 163 -25.71 -1.00 -15.08
N GLU A 164 -25.92 -1.35 -16.35
CA GLU A 164 -27.04 -2.22 -16.74
C GLU A 164 -26.88 -3.64 -16.18
N LEU A 165 -25.68 -4.22 -16.31
CA LEU A 165 -25.37 -5.54 -15.74
C LEU A 165 -25.57 -5.57 -14.23
N ARG A 166 -25.19 -4.49 -13.53
CA ARG A 166 -25.39 -4.37 -12.08
C ARG A 166 -26.86 -4.40 -11.70
N LYS A 167 -27.70 -3.61 -12.39
CA LYS A 167 -29.16 -3.62 -12.16
C LYS A 167 -29.77 -5.00 -12.37
N ARG A 168 -29.31 -5.73 -13.39
CA ARG A 168 -29.79 -7.10 -13.66
C ARG A 168 -29.35 -8.06 -12.56
N LEU A 169 -28.12 -7.95 -12.07
CA LEU A 169 -27.61 -8.77 -10.97
C LEU A 169 -28.39 -8.52 -9.68
N ASP A 170 -28.61 -7.26 -9.31
CA ASP A 170 -29.35 -6.89 -8.10
C ASP A 170 -30.79 -7.43 -8.15
N ARG A 171 -31.44 -7.36 -9.32
CA ARG A 171 -32.75 -7.98 -9.54
C ARG A 171 -32.74 -9.49 -9.30
N PHE A 172 -31.74 -10.21 -9.83
CA PHE A 172 -31.64 -11.66 -9.63
C PHE A 172 -31.32 -12.02 -8.17
N GLU A 173 -30.52 -11.23 -7.47
CA GLU A 173 -30.25 -11.41 -6.04
C GLU A 173 -31.52 -11.22 -5.18
N GLU A 174 -32.38 -10.25 -5.52
CA GLU A 174 -33.67 -10.05 -4.87
C GLU A 174 -34.63 -11.23 -5.12
N GLU A 175 -34.74 -11.68 -6.37
CA GLU A 175 -35.57 -12.83 -6.76
C GLU A 175 -35.10 -14.11 -6.04
N ALA A 176 -33.79 -14.38 -6.01
CA ALA A 176 -33.21 -15.54 -5.32
C ALA A 176 -33.43 -15.48 -3.80
N ASN A 177 -33.24 -14.32 -3.17
CA ASN A 177 -33.47 -14.13 -1.74
C ASN A 177 -34.96 -14.27 -1.36
N ALA A 178 -35.87 -13.85 -2.24
CA ALA A 178 -37.30 -14.05 -2.04
C ALA A 178 -37.67 -15.54 -2.05
N VAL A 179 -37.15 -16.30 -3.02
CA VAL A 179 -37.33 -17.76 -3.09
C VAL A 179 -36.73 -18.46 -1.87
N TYR A 180 -35.51 -18.11 -1.48
CA TYR A 180 -34.85 -18.66 -0.30
C TYR A 180 -35.69 -18.46 0.97
N LYS A 181 -36.21 -17.24 1.19
CA LYS A 181 -37.09 -16.94 2.33
C LYS A 181 -38.43 -17.66 2.26
N ALA A 182 -38.95 -17.93 1.07
CA ALA A 182 -40.20 -18.70 0.91
C ALA A 182 -39.99 -20.16 1.31
N VAL A 183 -38.93 -20.80 0.80
CA VAL A 183 -38.57 -22.18 1.13
C VAL A 183 -38.25 -22.35 2.61
N ASP A 184 -37.49 -21.42 3.21
CA ASP A 184 -37.15 -21.45 4.63
C ASP A 184 -38.40 -21.38 5.53
N ARG A 185 -39.41 -20.59 5.11
CA ARG A 185 -40.72 -20.53 5.80
C ARG A 185 -41.53 -21.81 5.66
N GLU A 186 -41.47 -22.48 4.51
CA GLU A 186 -42.17 -23.74 4.28
C GLU A 186 -41.55 -24.87 5.12
N ILE A 187 -40.23 -25.02 5.10
CA ILE A 187 -39.51 -26.00 5.92
C ILE A 187 -39.77 -25.78 7.42
N THR A 188 -39.78 -24.52 7.87
CA THR A 188 -40.05 -24.20 9.28
C THR A 188 -41.48 -24.51 9.70
N LYS A 189 -42.45 -24.50 8.77
CA LYS A 189 -43.84 -24.88 9.04
C LYS A 189 -43.99 -26.40 9.12
N GLU A 190 -43.42 -27.14 8.18
CA GLU A 190 -43.43 -28.61 8.17
C GLU A 190 -42.81 -29.19 9.46
N GLN A 191 -41.69 -28.63 9.93
CA GLN A 191 -41.06 -29.05 11.18
C GLN A 191 -41.87 -28.77 12.46
N LYS A 192 -42.84 -27.85 12.41
CA LYS A 192 -43.76 -27.57 13.52
C LYS A 192 -45.00 -28.47 13.48
N GLU A 193 -45.44 -28.87 12.29
CA GLU A 193 -46.57 -29.79 12.11
C GLU A 193 -46.18 -31.23 12.47
N ASP A 194 -44.95 -31.68 12.17
CA ASP A 194 -44.45 -33.02 12.56
C ASP A 194 -44.18 -33.21 14.07
N LYS A 195 -44.27 -32.14 14.87
CA LYS A 195 -44.05 -32.18 16.34
C LYS A 195 -45.34 -32.03 17.16
N SER A 196 -46.50 -31.94 16.52
CA SER A 196 -47.81 -31.83 17.16
C SER A 196 -48.64 -33.09 16.98
#